data_AF-A0A346RX13-F1
#
_entry.id   AF-A0A346RX13-F1
#
_cell.length_a   1.000
_cell.length_b   1.000
_cell.length_c   1.000
_cell.angle_alpha   90.00
_cell.angle_beta   90.00
_cell.angle_gamma   90.00
#
_symmetry.space_group_name_H-M   'P 1'
#
loop_
_entity.id
_entity.type
_entity.pdbx_description
1 polymer ?
#
loop_
_entity_poly.entity_id
_entity_poly.type
_entity_poly.pdbx_seq_one_letter_code
_entity_poly.pdbx_strand_id
1 'polypeptide(L)'
;MGDVIPDGGQIRIIRWKQVEGGERLHRRYILSENAGLYYEGGLDIEEEAKQSTDIYLLNQEHHAERWNEYDLNATVYQLVTPVLEVDSQGRVNELDP
;
A
#
# COMPACT_ATOMS: atom_id res chain seq x y z
N MET A 1 12.91 -16.09 14.77
CA MET A 1 11.93 -15.89 13.69
C MET A 1 10.80 -15.10 14.33
N GLY A 2 10.73 -13.80 14.07
CA GLY A 2 9.69 -12.96 14.65
C GLY A 2 8.37 -13.21 13.95
N ASP A 3 7.26 -13.11 14.67
CA ASP A 3 5.93 -13.17 14.08
C ASP A 3 5.77 -12.00 13.08
N VAL A 4 5.18 -12.27 11.92
CA VAL A 4 5.03 -11.28 10.82
C VAL A 4 4.11 -10.13 11.24
N ILE A 5 3.13 -10.42 12.12
CA ILE A 5 2.20 -9.46 12.69
C ILE A 5 2.40 -9.49 14.21
N PRO A 6 2.74 -8.36 14.87
CA PRO A 6 2.91 -8.32 16.33
C PRO A 6 1.64 -8.73 17.09
N ASP A 7 1.78 -9.23 18.32
CA ASP A 7 0.66 -9.59 19.19
C ASP A 7 -0.37 -8.46 19.30
N GLY A 8 -1.64 -8.78 19.05
CA GLY A 8 -2.74 -7.83 19.05
C GLY A 8 -2.79 -6.91 17.81
N GLY A 9 -1.82 -7.02 16.91
CA GLY A 9 -1.79 -6.32 15.62
C GLY A 9 -2.69 -6.97 14.57
N GLN A 10 -2.97 -6.18 13.54
CA GLN A 10 -3.74 -6.58 12.37
C GLN A 10 -3.22 -5.90 11.10
N ILE A 11 -3.36 -6.56 9.96
CA ILE A 11 -3.07 -6.01 8.63
C ILE A 11 -4.36 -5.99 7.83
N ARG A 12 -4.66 -4.86 7.19
CA ARG A 12 -5.77 -4.75 6.23
C ARG A 12 -5.21 -4.74 4.81
N ILE A 13 -5.63 -5.70 4.00
CA ILE A 13 -5.25 -5.84 2.60
C ILE A 13 -6.39 -5.30 1.74
N ILE A 14 -6.15 -4.12 1.16
CA ILE A 14 -7.08 -3.44 0.24
C ILE A 14 -6.51 -3.61 -1.17
N ARG A 15 -7.34 -4.12 -2.08
CA ARG A 15 -6.93 -4.40 -3.45
C ARG A 15 -7.61 -3.42 -4.38
N TRP A 16 -6.82 -2.80 -5.25
CA TRP A 16 -7.27 -1.82 -6.22
C TRP A 16 -7.02 -2.33 -7.63
N LYS A 17 -7.96 -2.05 -8.54
CA LYS A 17 -7.86 -2.38 -9.95
C LYS A 17 -7.94 -1.09 -10.77
N GLN A 18 -7.11 -0.98 -11.80
CA GLN A 18 -7.20 0.13 -12.75
C GLN A 18 -8.59 0.18 -13.42
N VAL A 19 -9.15 1.38 -13.51
CA VAL A 19 -10.36 1.68 -14.30
C VAL A 19 -9.98 1.82 -15.77
N GLU A 20 -10.83 1.36 -16.69
CA GLU A 20 -10.61 1.47 -18.12
C GLU A 20 -10.41 2.94 -18.55
N GLY A 21 -9.33 3.22 -19.28
CA GLY A 21 -8.95 4.59 -19.68
C GLY A 21 -8.48 5.49 -18.53
N GLY A 22 -8.45 4.98 -17.30
CA GLY A 22 -8.02 5.71 -16.10
C GLY A 22 -6.51 5.61 -15.83
N GLU A 23 -6.14 6.13 -14.66
CA GLU A 23 -4.75 6.21 -14.20
C GLU A 23 -4.10 4.83 -14.06
N ARG A 24 -2.81 4.74 -14.41
CA ARG A 24 -2.07 3.48 -14.33
C ARG A 24 -1.62 3.20 -12.91
N LEU A 25 -1.99 2.03 -12.40
CA LEU A 25 -1.55 1.53 -11.10
C LEU A 25 -0.13 0.93 -11.18
N HIS A 26 0.90 1.78 -11.27
CA HIS A 26 2.32 1.36 -11.38
C HIS A 26 3.25 2.03 -10.37
N ARG A 27 2.79 3.10 -9.72
CA ARG A 27 3.61 3.91 -8.83
C ARG A 27 3.79 3.20 -7.48
N ARG A 28 4.99 3.23 -6.92
CA ARG A 28 5.34 2.57 -5.67
C ARG A 28 5.53 3.63 -4.60
N TYR A 29 4.67 3.57 -3.59
CA TYR A 29 4.71 4.48 -2.46
C TYR A 29 4.67 3.71 -1.16
N ILE A 30 5.35 4.25 -0.14
CA ILE A 30 5.04 3.99 1.25
C ILE A 30 4.35 5.24 1.77
N LEU A 31 3.08 5.15 2.12
CA LEU A 31 2.33 6.26 2.66
C LEU A 31 1.93 5.97 4.11
N SER A 32 1.95 7.01 4.93
CA SER A 32 1.47 7.03 6.31
C SER A 32 0.63 8.27 6.53
N GLU A 33 0.00 8.38 7.69
CA GLU A 33 -0.77 9.55 8.09
C GLU A 33 0.06 10.84 8.08
N ASN A 34 1.38 10.74 8.28
CA ASN A 34 2.27 11.89 8.48
C ASN A 34 3.17 12.21 7.28
N ALA A 35 3.40 11.24 6.38
CA ALA A 35 4.36 11.38 5.27
C ALA A 35 4.16 10.33 4.18
N GLY A 36 4.77 10.59 3.02
CA GLY A 36 4.85 9.62 1.92
C GLY A 36 6.24 9.56 1.32
N LEU A 37 6.69 8.36 0.95
CA LEU A 37 7.93 8.10 0.24
C LEU A 37 7.59 7.50 -1.12
N TYR A 38 8.18 8.03 -2.19
CA TYR A 38 8.21 7.38 -3.50
C TYR A 38 9.45 6.50 -3.62
N TYR A 39 9.26 5.31 -4.17
CA TYR A 39 10.34 4.37 -4.52
C TYR A 39 10.37 4.17 -6.03
N GLU A 40 11.54 4.31 -6.63
CA GLU A 40 11.73 4.01 -8.05
C GLU A 40 11.78 2.48 -8.27
N GLY A 41 12.56 1.77 -7.45
CA GLY A 41 12.72 0.31 -7.47
C GLY A 41 11.67 -0.45 -6.64
N GLY A 42 11.93 -1.73 -6.41
CA GLY A 42 11.14 -2.59 -5.53
C GLY A 42 11.45 -2.37 -4.03
N LEU A 43 10.64 -2.98 -3.16
CA LEU A 43 10.82 -3.00 -1.70
C LEU A 43 11.33 -4.37 -1.19
N ASP A 44 11.80 -5.20 -2.12
CA ASP A 44 12.33 -6.53 -1.87
C ASP A 44 13.73 -6.49 -1.25
N ILE A 45 14.04 -7.54 -0.51
CA ILE A 45 15.36 -7.76 0.09
C ILE A 45 16.05 -8.84 -0.73
N GLU A 46 17.20 -8.53 -1.30
CA GLU A 46 18.04 -9.52 -1.97
C GLU A 46 19.51 -9.32 -1.57
N GLU A 47 20.11 -10.36 -0.97
CA GLU A 47 21.46 -10.30 -0.40
C GLU A 47 22.56 -10.10 -1.46
N GLU A 48 22.31 -10.52 -2.70
CA GLU A 48 23.27 -10.41 -3.81
C GLU A 48 22.96 -9.26 -4.79
N ALA A 49 21.92 -8.46 -4.53
CA ALA A 49 21.53 -7.38 -5.43
C ALA A 49 22.55 -6.23 -5.38
N LYS A 50 23.35 -6.10 -6.43
CA LYS A 50 24.23 -4.93 -6.67
C LYS A 50 23.44 -3.76 -7.27
N GLN A 51 22.36 -3.36 -6.61
CA GLN A 51 21.45 -2.34 -7.09
C GLN A 51 21.30 -1.21 -6.06
N SER A 52 21.09 0.00 -6.58
CA SER A 52 20.73 1.18 -5.79
C SER A 52 19.46 1.75 -6.39
N THR A 53 18.61 2.34 -5.55
CA THR A 53 17.40 3.04 -6.00
C THR A 53 17.28 4.39 -5.31
N ASP A 54 16.63 5.32 -5.99
CA ASP A 54 16.29 6.62 -5.42
C ASP A 54 15.00 6.53 -4.60
N ILE A 55 15.01 7.23 -3.48
CA ILE A 55 13.86 7.39 -2.60
C ILE A 55 13.62 8.88 -2.42
N TYR A 56 12.39 9.32 -2.69
CA TYR A 56 12.02 10.72 -2.56
C TYR A 56 10.95 10.89 -1.49
N LEU A 57 11.20 11.81 -0.55
CA LEU A 57 10.17 12.29 0.37
C LEU A 57 9.18 13.15 -0.42
N LEU A 58 7.91 12.77 -0.37
CA LEU A 58 6.84 13.58 -0.96
C LEU A 58 6.68 14.87 -0.18
N ASN A 59 6.51 15.97 -0.90
CA ASN A 59 5.99 17.18 -0.29
C ASN A 59 4.54 16.95 0.19
N GLN A 60 4.05 17.83 1.04
CA GLN A 60 2.75 17.65 1.70
C GLN A 60 1.57 17.56 0.70
N GLU A 61 1.61 18.36 -0.37
CA GLU A 61 0.55 18.37 -1.39
C GLU A 61 0.52 17.04 -2.16
N HIS A 62 1.66 16.59 -2.69
CA HIS A 62 1.77 15.31 -3.37
C HIS A 62 1.43 14.13 -2.44
N HIS A 63 1.84 14.17 -1.17
CA HIS A 63 1.46 13.15 -0.19
C HIS A 63 -0.07 13.09 -0.04
N ALA A 64 -0.73 14.23 0.18
CA ALA A 64 -2.18 14.29 0.33
C ALA A 64 -2.91 13.79 -0.92
N GLU A 65 -2.46 14.19 -2.11
CA GLU A 65 -2.99 13.68 -3.37
C GLU A 65 -2.88 12.15 -3.44
N ARG A 66 -1.67 11.59 -3.29
CA ARG A 66 -1.45 10.15 -3.40
C ARG A 66 -2.21 9.38 -2.32
N TRP A 67 -2.29 9.90 -1.10
CA TRP A 67 -3.05 9.30 0.00
C TRP A 67 -4.54 9.19 -0.34
N ASN A 68 -5.13 10.27 -0.85
CA ASN A 68 -6.54 10.33 -1.19
C ASN A 68 -6.93 9.45 -2.38
N GLU A 69 -6.01 9.13 -3.29
CA GLU A 69 -6.27 8.18 -4.39
C GLU A 69 -6.59 6.75 -3.92
N TYR A 70 -6.22 6.41 -2.67
CA TYR A 70 -6.43 5.10 -2.06
C TYR A 70 -7.46 5.11 -0.91
N ASP A 71 -8.20 6.22 -0.72
CA ASP A 71 -9.36 6.23 0.16
C ASP A 71 -10.41 5.22 -0.34
N LEU A 72 -11.13 4.55 0.57
CA LEU A 72 -12.14 3.56 0.20
C LEU A 72 -13.26 4.12 -0.69
N ASN A 73 -13.51 5.43 -0.61
CA ASN A 73 -14.51 6.15 -1.42
C ASN A 73 -13.91 6.79 -2.69
N ALA A 74 -12.61 6.66 -2.92
CA ALA A 74 -11.97 7.21 -4.10
C ALA A 74 -12.42 6.50 -5.38
N THR A 75 -12.51 7.26 -6.47
CA THR A 75 -12.95 6.75 -7.79
C THR A 75 -11.80 6.60 -8.77
N VAL A 76 -10.55 6.86 -8.34
CA VAL A 76 -9.36 6.81 -9.18
C VAL A 76 -9.06 5.38 -9.62
N TYR A 77 -9.24 4.43 -8.69
CA TYR A 77 -9.14 3.01 -8.93
C TYR A 77 -10.44 2.30 -8.50
N GLN A 78 -10.73 1.17 -9.11
CA GLN A 78 -11.84 0.32 -8.70
C GLN A 78 -11.44 -0.50 -7.47
N LEU A 79 -12.18 -0.34 -6.37
CA LEU A 79 -12.03 -1.19 -5.18
C LEU A 79 -12.40 -2.64 -5.52
N VAL A 80 -11.57 -3.59 -5.13
CA VAL A 80 -11.83 -5.03 -5.24
C VAL A 80 -12.24 -5.55 -3.87
N THR A 81 -13.51 -5.92 -3.74
CA THR A 81 -14.08 -6.52 -2.53
C THR A 81 -13.95 -8.05 -2.53
N PRO A 82 -13.92 -8.69 -1.33
CA PRO A 82 -13.91 -8.06 -0.01
C PRO A 82 -12.54 -7.46 0.34
N VAL A 83 -12.53 -6.53 1.30
CA VAL A 83 -11.30 -6.12 1.99
C VAL A 83 -10.93 -7.24 2.97
N LEU A 84 -9.65 -7.61 3.04
CA LEU A 84 -9.20 -8.67 3.93
C LEU A 84 -8.55 -8.08 5.16
N GLU A 85 -8.86 -8.61 6.33
CA GLU A 85 -8.16 -8.28 7.58
C GLU A 85 -7.51 -9.55 8.12
N VAL A 86 -6.21 -9.50 8.39
CA VAL A 86 -5.41 -10.61 8.91
C VAL A 86 -4.92 -10.23 10.30
N ASP A 87 -5.28 -11.02 11.31
CA ASP A 87 -4.85 -10.79 12.70
C ASP A 87 -3.50 -11.45 13.02
N SER A 88 -2.94 -11.12 14.19
CA SER A 88 -1.71 -11.73 14.73
C SER A 88 -1.76 -13.27 14.89
N GLN A 89 -2.94 -13.88 14.83
CA GLN A 89 -3.13 -15.33 14.90
C GLN A 89 -3.30 -15.97 13.51
N GLY A 90 -3.13 -15.18 12.44
CA GLY A 90 -3.27 -15.60 11.05
C GLY A 90 -4.72 -15.82 10.61
N ARG A 91 -5.72 -15.36 11.39
CA ARG A 91 -7.12 -15.46 11.00
C ARG A 91 -7.43 -14.39 9.95
N VAL A 92 -8.19 -14.78 8.93
CA VAL A 92 -8.60 -13.88 7.85
C VAL A 92 -10.08 -13.59 7.99
N ASN A 93 -10.42 -12.31 8.09
CA ASN A 93 -11.80 -11.81 8.07
C ASN A 93 -12.04 -11.08 6.75
N GLU A 94 -13.19 -11.33 6.13
CA GLU A 94 -13.67 -10.59 4.97
C GLU A 94 -14.55 -9.44 5.45
N LEU A 95 -14.19 -8.22 5.05
CA LEU A 95 -14.92 -6.99 5.35
C LEU A 95 -15.59 -6.50 4.06
N ASP A 96 -16.86 -6.12 4.17
CA ASP A 96 -17.59 -5.41 3.11
C ASP A 96 -17.61 -3.92 3.49
N PRO A 97 -16.76 -3.09 2.85
CA PRO A 97 -16.53 -1.69 3.22
C PRO A 97 -17.65 -0.73 2.80
#